data_AF-A0A2E0XSK7-F1
#
_entry.id   AF-A0A2E0XSK7-F1
#
_cell.length_a   1.000
_cell.length_b   1.000
_cell.length_c   1.000
_cell.angle_alpha   90.00
_cell.angle_beta   90.00
_cell.angle_gamma   90.00
#
_symmetry.space_group_name_H-M   'P 1'
#
loop_
_entity.id
_entity.type
_entity.pdbx_description
1 polymer ?
#
loop_
_entity_poly.entity_id
_entity_poly.type
_entity_poly.pdbx_seq_one_letter_code
_entity_poly.pdbx_strand_id
1 'polypeptide(L)'
;MRRKHTLPGGARLGKFDSSYEEILPLITSAGYAYAYPDVFGEKLGTDIANAMDKARGGRFQRVPRKYPSNAWFSYDDRSCDYSCQITEYIYWGITSILGAQNFLGRLEDISQEWRLNTAAKVKEGNPTLYKLLTDPKYAFPTRLPDGKYNPQPWKKIVTD
;
A
#
# COMPACT_ATOMS: atom_id res chain seq x y z
N MET A 1 2.85 8.64 -20.71
CA MET A 1 3.85 7.58 -20.42
C MET A 1 3.14 6.23 -20.48
N ARG A 2 3.63 5.23 -21.23
CA ARG A 2 3.10 3.85 -21.12
C ARG A 2 3.45 3.33 -19.73
N ARG A 3 2.44 2.94 -18.93
CA ARG A 3 2.65 2.21 -17.67
C ARG A 3 3.42 0.92 -18.03
N LYS A 4 4.62 0.74 -17.44
CA LYS A 4 5.33 -0.53 -17.58
C LYS A 4 4.89 -1.41 -16.42
N HIS A 5 4.02 -2.37 -16.74
CA HIS A 5 3.38 -3.25 -15.76
C HIS A 5 4.34 -4.19 -15.02
N THR A 6 5.58 -4.38 -15.48
CA THR A 6 6.52 -5.23 -14.76
C THR A 6 7.93 -4.69 -14.93
N LEU A 7 8.52 -4.21 -13.82
CA LEU A 7 9.87 -3.64 -13.76
C LEU A 7 10.51 -3.91 -12.39
N PRO A 8 10.93 -5.16 -12.11
CA PRO A 8 11.47 -5.52 -10.80
C PRO A 8 12.67 -4.65 -10.42
N GLY A 9 12.65 -4.11 -9.20
CA GLY A 9 13.66 -3.17 -8.73
C GLY A 9 13.70 -1.82 -9.47
N GLY A 10 12.61 -1.42 -10.13
CA GLY A 10 12.51 -0.22 -10.96
C GLY A 10 12.90 1.08 -10.26
N ALA A 11 12.70 1.19 -8.94
CA ALA A 11 13.09 2.38 -8.17
C ALA A 11 14.60 2.69 -8.32
N ARG A 12 15.45 1.66 -8.42
CA ARG A 12 16.90 1.82 -8.68
C ARG A 12 17.20 2.39 -10.06
N LEU A 13 16.25 2.29 -10.98
CA LEU A 13 16.30 2.82 -12.34
C LEU A 13 15.50 4.12 -12.49
N GLY A 14 15.04 4.72 -11.37
CA GLY A 14 14.22 5.92 -11.38
C GLY A 14 12.83 5.71 -12.00
N LYS A 15 12.27 4.51 -11.91
CA LYS A 15 10.97 4.15 -12.51
C LYS A 15 10.10 3.38 -11.54
N PHE A 16 8.80 3.69 -11.54
CA PHE A 16 7.83 2.91 -10.78
C PHE A 16 7.45 1.62 -11.53
N ASP A 17 7.27 0.52 -10.78
CA ASP A 17 6.72 -0.73 -11.29
C ASP A 17 5.22 -0.75 -11.00
N SER A 18 4.38 -0.66 -12.03
CA SER A 18 2.93 -0.58 -11.82
C SER A 18 2.30 -1.92 -11.44
N SER A 19 3.00 -3.06 -11.49
CA SER A 19 2.46 -4.31 -10.94
C SER A 19 2.15 -4.22 -9.45
N TYR A 20 2.84 -3.36 -8.71
CA TYR A 20 2.53 -3.14 -7.29
C TYR A 20 1.13 -2.58 -7.09
N GLU A 21 0.66 -1.72 -7.99
CA GLU A 21 -0.69 -1.11 -7.95
C GLU A 21 -1.78 -2.12 -8.34
N GLU A 22 -1.46 -3.13 -9.14
CA GLU A 22 -2.46 -4.10 -9.63
C GLU A 22 -2.53 -5.37 -8.77
N ILE A 23 -1.38 -5.89 -8.34
CA ILE A 23 -1.30 -7.19 -7.66
C ILE A 23 -1.49 -7.04 -6.14
N LEU A 24 -0.89 -6.01 -5.55
CA LEU A 24 -0.92 -5.85 -4.10
C LEU A 24 -2.35 -5.64 -3.58
N PRO A 25 -3.24 -4.85 -4.22
CA PRO A 25 -4.62 -4.73 -3.79
C PRO A 25 -5.37 -6.07 -3.74
N LEU A 26 -5.08 -7.01 -4.64
CA LEU A 26 -5.69 -8.35 -4.59
C LEU A 26 -5.26 -9.11 -3.33
N ILE A 27 -3.97 -9.04 -2.97
CA ILE A 27 -3.43 -9.71 -1.78
C ILE A 27 -3.99 -9.09 -0.50
N THR A 28 -4.11 -7.76 -0.44
CA THR A 28 -4.58 -7.07 0.76
C THR A 28 -6.08 -7.21 0.94
N SER A 29 -6.88 -7.06 -0.11
CA SER A 29 -8.34 -7.18 -0.06
C SER A 29 -8.83 -8.62 0.11
N ALA A 30 -8.23 -9.59 -0.61
CA ALA A 30 -8.66 -11.00 -0.53
C ALA A 30 -7.91 -11.82 0.53
N GLY A 31 -6.73 -11.36 0.96
CA GLY A 31 -5.91 -12.05 1.96
C GLY A 31 -5.99 -11.37 3.33
N TYR A 32 -5.34 -10.22 3.47
CA TYR A 32 -5.18 -9.57 4.77
C TYR A 32 -6.51 -9.15 5.41
N ALA A 33 -7.45 -8.64 4.62
CA ALA A 33 -8.76 -8.24 5.12
C ALA A 33 -9.54 -9.42 5.74
N TYR A 34 -9.32 -10.64 5.25
CA TYR A 34 -9.97 -11.85 5.78
C TYR A 34 -9.16 -12.51 6.90
N ALA A 35 -7.83 -12.49 6.81
CA ALA A 35 -6.96 -13.06 7.83
C ALA A 35 -7.00 -12.24 9.14
N TYR A 36 -7.17 -10.91 9.04
CA TYR A 36 -7.17 -9.99 10.18
C TYR A 36 -8.33 -8.98 10.07
N PRO A 37 -9.59 -9.44 10.21
CA PRO A 37 -10.78 -8.65 9.86
C PRO A 37 -11.00 -7.41 10.72
N ASP A 38 -10.46 -7.37 11.94
CA ASP A 38 -10.57 -6.21 12.83
C ASP A 38 -9.42 -5.20 12.64
N VAL A 39 -8.33 -5.61 11.97
CA VAL A 39 -7.14 -4.78 11.76
C VAL A 39 -7.11 -4.24 10.33
N PHE A 40 -7.18 -5.14 9.34
CA PHE A 40 -7.07 -4.82 7.91
C PHE A 40 -8.38 -4.97 7.13
N GLY A 41 -9.48 -5.31 7.82
CA GLY A 41 -10.79 -5.41 7.17
C GLY A 41 -11.20 -4.09 6.53
N GLU A 42 -11.81 -4.18 5.35
CA GLU A 42 -12.21 -3.04 4.51
C GLU A 42 -13.55 -2.43 4.95
N LYS A 43 -13.71 -2.25 6.26
CA LYS A 43 -14.93 -1.78 6.91
C LYS A 43 -14.62 -0.71 7.95
N LEU A 44 -15.66 0.06 8.30
CA LEU A 44 -15.55 1.05 9.36
C LEU A 44 -15.14 0.43 10.69
N GLY A 45 -14.30 1.15 11.43
CA GLY A 45 -13.88 0.79 12.78
C GLY A 45 -12.65 -0.11 12.86
N THR A 46 -12.15 -0.65 11.75
CA THR A 46 -10.87 -1.39 11.75
C THR A 46 -9.69 -0.46 11.98
N ASP A 47 -8.58 -1.01 12.48
CA ASP A 47 -7.38 -0.21 12.78
C ASP A 47 -6.86 0.52 11.54
N ILE A 48 -6.85 -0.14 10.38
CA ILE A 48 -6.42 0.45 9.11
C ILE A 48 -7.36 1.58 8.66
N ALA A 49 -8.68 1.40 8.81
CA ALA A 49 -9.68 2.38 8.42
C ALA A 49 -9.58 3.63 9.30
N ASN A 50 -9.38 3.45 10.61
CA ASN A 50 -9.18 4.55 11.54
C ASN A 50 -7.87 5.32 11.25
N ALA A 51 -6.80 4.63 10.84
CA ALA A 51 -5.56 5.27 10.41
C ALA A 51 -5.77 6.06 9.10
N MET A 52 -6.49 5.48 8.14
CA MET A 52 -6.81 6.13 6.86
C MET A 52 -7.65 7.40 7.06
N ASP A 53 -8.66 7.35 7.93
CA ASP A 53 -9.51 8.52 8.22
C ASP A 53 -8.67 9.69 8.76
N LYS A 54 -7.68 9.42 9.63
CA LYS A 54 -6.73 10.44 10.08
C LYS A 54 -5.90 10.99 8.92
N ALA A 55 -5.42 10.12 8.03
CA ALA A 55 -4.60 10.50 6.89
C ALA A 55 -5.28 11.42 5.88
N ARG A 56 -6.60 11.30 5.77
CA ARG A 56 -7.45 12.10 4.89
C ARG A 56 -7.98 13.36 5.59
N GLY A 57 -7.66 13.58 6.86
CA GLY A 57 -8.18 14.68 7.67
C GLY A 57 -9.67 14.51 8.05
N GLY A 58 -10.21 13.30 7.97
CA GLY A 58 -11.61 13.00 8.25
C GLY A 58 -12.07 11.70 7.59
N ARG A 59 -13.31 11.30 7.92
CA ARG A 59 -13.95 10.12 7.34
C ARG A 59 -14.75 10.48 6.11
N PHE A 60 -14.42 9.85 4.99
CA PHE A 60 -15.16 9.99 3.73
C PHE A 60 -15.50 8.60 3.18
N GLN A 61 -16.79 8.24 3.16
CA GLN A 61 -17.26 6.96 2.59
C GLN A 61 -17.11 6.89 1.06
N ARG A 62 -17.07 8.05 0.41
CA ARG A 62 -16.80 8.24 -1.02
C ARG A 62 -15.74 9.31 -1.18
N VAL A 63 -14.99 9.26 -2.26
CA VAL A 63 -13.98 10.28 -2.57
C VAL A 63 -14.63 11.67 -2.64
N PRO A 64 -14.26 12.62 -1.76
CA PRO A 64 -14.81 13.97 -1.74
C PRO A 64 -14.30 14.79 -2.93
N ARG A 65 -14.97 15.92 -3.21
CA ARG A 65 -14.47 16.87 -4.23
C ARG A 65 -13.13 17.51 -3.85
N LYS A 66 -12.88 17.66 -2.54
CA LYS A 66 -11.69 18.28 -2.00
C LYS A 66 -11.41 17.70 -0.62
N TYR A 67 -10.16 17.29 -0.40
CA TYR A 67 -9.68 16.91 0.92
C TYR A 67 -9.21 18.15 1.71
N PRO A 68 -9.21 18.10 3.06
CA PRO A 68 -8.53 19.07 3.90
C PRO A 68 -7.08 19.28 3.48
N SER A 69 -6.54 20.51 3.61
CA SER A 69 -5.18 20.85 3.17
C SER A 69 -4.08 20.08 3.91
N ASN A 70 -4.37 19.67 5.14
CA ASN A 70 -3.48 18.86 5.99
C ASN A 70 -3.56 17.35 5.69
N ALA A 71 -4.39 16.90 4.76
CA ALA A 71 -4.40 15.50 4.34
C ALA A 71 -3.05 15.13 3.68
N TRP A 72 -2.52 13.96 4.04
CA TRP A 72 -1.33 13.38 3.39
C TRP A 72 -1.66 12.16 2.54
N PHE A 73 -2.89 11.69 2.63
CA PHE A 73 -3.52 10.77 1.69
C PHE A 73 -4.76 11.43 1.09
N SER A 74 -4.82 11.46 -0.23
CA SER A 74 -5.95 11.85 -1.05
C SER A 74 -6.05 10.87 -2.22
N TYR A 75 -7.22 10.84 -2.84
CA TYR A 75 -7.48 10.00 -4.00
C TYR A 75 -8.44 10.74 -4.92
N ASP A 76 -8.28 10.60 -6.23
CA ASP A 76 -9.07 11.35 -7.21
C ASP A 76 -10.11 10.49 -7.95
N ASP A 77 -9.96 9.16 -7.94
CA ASP A 77 -10.92 8.23 -8.54
C ASP A 77 -12.24 8.20 -7.75
N ARG A 78 -13.25 8.87 -8.31
CA ARG A 78 -14.59 8.98 -7.73
C ARG A 78 -15.40 7.68 -7.74
N SER A 79 -14.98 6.67 -8.49
CA SER A 79 -15.62 5.36 -8.48
C SER A 79 -15.32 4.58 -7.20
N CYS A 80 -14.19 4.90 -6.56
CA CYS A 80 -13.70 4.24 -5.35
C CYS A 80 -14.60 4.54 -4.13
N ASP A 81 -15.01 3.47 -3.45
CA ASP A 81 -15.75 3.53 -2.19
C ASP A 81 -14.82 3.44 -0.99
N TYR A 82 -15.38 3.28 0.21
CA TYR A 82 -14.59 3.25 1.44
C TYR A 82 -13.64 2.05 1.48
N SER A 83 -14.11 0.87 1.04
CA SER A 83 -13.30 -0.34 0.96
C SER A 83 -12.11 -0.15 0.04
N CYS A 84 -12.35 0.29 -1.20
CA CYS A 84 -11.30 0.57 -2.18
C CYS A 84 -10.26 1.57 -1.63
N GLN A 85 -10.69 2.64 -0.96
CA GLN A 85 -9.77 3.62 -0.37
C GLN A 85 -8.87 3.02 0.73
N ILE A 86 -9.37 2.05 1.52
CA ILE A 86 -8.57 1.33 2.51
C ILE A 86 -7.49 0.51 1.82
N THR A 87 -7.85 -0.20 0.76
CA THR A 87 -6.92 -1.02 -0.03
C THR A 87 -5.79 -0.16 -0.61
N GLU A 88 -6.15 0.97 -1.22
CA GLU A 88 -5.20 1.95 -1.77
C GLU A 88 -4.29 2.54 -0.70
N TYR A 89 -4.84 2.82 0.49
CA TYR A 89 -4.07 3.34 1.61
C TYR A 89 -3.01 2.34 2.11
N ILE A 90 -3.33 1.05 2.14
CA ILE A 90 -2.34 -0.01 2.43
C ILE A 90 -1.27 -0.02 1.36
N TYR A 91 -1.65 0.03 0.07
CA TYR A 91 -0.72 0.08 -1.06
C TYR A 91 0.28 1.24 -0.92
N TRP A 92 -0.19 2.46 -0.69
CA TRP A 92 0.65 3.64 -0.54
C TRP A 92 1.62 3.51 0.63
N GLY A 93 1.14 3.00 1.76
CA GLY A 93 1.92 2.74 2.96
C GLY A 93 3.06 1.76 2.71
N ILE A 94 2.73 0.52 2.32
CA ILE A 94 3.73 -0.55 2.24
C ILE A 94 4.73 -0.31 1.11
N THR A 95 4.30 0.22 -0.04
CA THR A 95 5.22 0.54 -1.14
C THR A 95 6.20 1.65 -0.76
N SER A 96 5.80 2.61 0.07
CA SER A 96 6.69 3.65 0.61
C SER A 96 7.66 3.09 1.65
N ILE A 97 7.18 2.22 2.55
CA ILE A 97 8.01 1.55 3.58
C ILE A 97 9.08 0.68 2.94
N LEU A 98 8.74 -0.05 1.88
CA LEU A 98 9.67 -0.94 1.17
C LEU A 98 10.56 -0.20 0.16
N GLY A 99 10.37 1.11 -0.02
CA GLY A 99 11.21 1.96 -0.87
C GLY A 99 10.84 1.97 -2.36
N ALA A 100 9.70 1.41 -2.76
CA ALA A 100 9.25 1.45 -4.16
C ALA A 100 8.90 2.88 -4.61
N GLN A 101 8.50 3.75 -3.67
CA GLN A 101 8.19 5.16 -3.93
C GLN A 101 9.40 6.11 -3.71
N ASN A 102 10.58 5.55 -3.41
CA ASN A 102 11.77 6.32 -3.02
C ASN A 102 12.79 6.42 -4.17
N PHE A 103 12.53 7.31 -5.12
CA PHE A 103 13.47 7.67 -6.18
C PHE A 103 13.24 9.12 -6.65
N LEU A 104 14.23 9.70 -7.34
CA LEU A 104 14.21 11.09 -7.78
C LEU A 104 13.01 11.36 -8.70
N GLY A 105 12.28 12.46 -8.45
CA GLY A 105 11.08 12.84 -9.20
C GLY A 105 9.79 12.16 -8.74
N ARG A 106 9.88 11.09 -7.94
CA ARG A 106 8.69 10.32 -7.57
C ARG A 106 7.74 11.09 -6.66
N LEU A 107 8.27 11.85 -5.69
CA LEU A 107 7.41 12.59 -4.77
C LEU A 107 6.61 13.64 -5.52
N GLU A 108 7.25 14.33 -6.46
CA GLU A 108 6.63 15.34 -7.32
C GLU A 108 5.47 14.72 -8.11
N ASP A 109 5.66 13.51 -8.64
CA ASP A 109 4.65 12.78 -9.42
C ASP A 109 3.43 12.31 -8.59
N ILE A 110 3.57 12.09 -7.28
CA ILE A 110 2.51 11.49 -6.44
C ILE A 110 1.98 12.39 -5.35
N SER A 111 2.61 13.54 -5.08
CA SER A 111 2.32 14.38 -3.91
C SER A 111 0.87 14.89 -3.82
N GLN A 112 0.15 14.90 -4.95
CA GLN A 112 -1.28 15.22 -5.02
C GLN A 112 -2.18 14.15 -4.36
N GLU A 113 -1.70 12.90 -4.26
CA GLU A 113 -2.39 11.76 -3.63
C GLU A 113 -1.68 11.27 -2.38
N TRP A 114 -0.35 11.23 -2.37
CA TRP A 114 0.43 10.66 -1.28
C TRP A 114 1.71 11.46 -1.00
N ARG A 115 1.84 11.98 0.22
CA ARG A 115 2.98 12.85 0.60
C ARG A 115 4.13 12.11 1.29
N LEU A 116 3.92 10.84 1.68
CA LEU A 116 4.84 10.08 2.55
C LEU A 116 5.63 9.02 1.78
N ASN A 117 6.31 9.41 0.70
CA ASN A 117 6.93 8.49 -0.27
C ASN A 117 8.14 7.67 0.22
N THR A 118 8.51 7.74 1.50
CA THR A 118 9.65 7.01 2.07
C THR A 118 9.30 6.39 3.42
N ALA A 119 10.02 5.33 3.81
CA ALA A 119 9.84 4.71 5.12
C ALA A 119 9.97 5.71 6.29
N ALA A 120 10.94 6.63 6.23
CA ALA A 120 11.12 7.67 7.24
C ALA A 120 9.90 8.60 7.33
N LYS A 121 9.38 9.08 6.18
CA LYS A 121 8.19 9.92 6.14
C LYS A 121 6.95 9.20 6.64
N VAL A 122 6.78 7.90 6.32
CA VAL A 122 5.65 7.12 6.86
C VAL A 122 5.80 6.95 8.37
N LYS A 123 7.00 6.67 8.88
CA LYS A 123 7.25 6.51 10.32
C LYS A 123 6.98 7.79 11.10
N GLU A 124 7.40 8.93 10.58
CA GLU A 124 7.25 10.24 11.23
C GLU A 124 5.84 10.83 11.07
N GLY A 125 5.33 10.86 9.84
CA GLY A 125 4.03 11.45 9.52
C GLY A 125 2.83 10.55 9.81
N ASN A 126 3.05 9.24 9.92
CA ASN A 126 1.99 8.26 10.13
C ASN A 126 2.46 7.02 10.93
N PRO A 127 2.86 7.21 12.20
CA PRO A 127 3.41 6.14 13.03
C PRO A 127 2.42 4.98 13.24
N THR A 128 1.11 5.23 13.21
CA THR A 128 0.09 4.19 13.29
C THR A 128 0.16 3.27 12.08
N LEU A 129 0.16 3.81 10.85
CA LEU A 129 0.29 3.00 9.64
C LEU A 129 1.63 2.25 9.61
N TYR A 130 2.73 2.94 9.94
CA TYR A 130 4.05 2.32 10.00
C TYR A 130 4.04 1.11 10.93
N LYS A 131 3.50 1.26 12.15
CA LYS A 131 3.40 0.17 13.13
C LYS A 131 2.58 -1.00 12.57
N LEU A 132 1.40 -0.74 12.01
CA LEU A 132 0.54 -1.78 11.45
C LEU A 132 1.23 -2.58 10.34
N LEU A 133 1.92 -1.91 9.42
CA LEU A 133 2.52 -2.54 8.25
C LEU A 133 3.91 -3.14 8.50
N THR A 134 4.53 -2.85 9.64
CA THR A 134 5.82 -3.41 10.04
C THR A 134 5.73 -4.38 11.22
N ASP A 135 4.53 -4.57 11.78
CA ASP A 135 4.33 -5.53 12.87
C ASP A 135 4.53 -6.95 12.36
N PRO A 136 5.53 -7.70 12.88
CA PRO A 136 5.81 -9.05 12.41
C PRO A 136 4.64 -10.02 12.61
N LYS A 137 3.69 -9.70 13.51
CA LYS A 137 2.45 -10.46 13.71
C LYS A 137 1.65 -10.62 12.42
N TYR A 138 1.65 -9.61 11.56
CA TYR A 138 0.79 -9.60 10.36
C TYR A 138 1.50 -10.12 9.12
N ALA A 139 2.81 -10.35 9.17
CA ALA A 139 3.61 -10.95 8.10
C ALA A 139 3.56 -10.20 6.76
N PHE A 140 3.42 -8.86 6.79
CA PHE A 140 3.61 -8.03 5.59
C PHE A 140 4.98 -8.27 4.94
N PRO A 141 5.08 -8.16 3.59
CA PRO A 141 6.35 -8.30 2.91
C PRO A 141 7.40 -7.33 3.46
N THR A 142 8.62 -7.81 3.65
CA THR A 142 9.75 -6.99 4.13
C THR A 142 10.73 -6.62 3.02
N ARG A 143 10.48 -7.07 1.80
CA ARG A 143 11.32 -6.84 0.61
C ARG A 143 10.44 -6.65 -0.62
N LEU A 144 10.89 -5.81 -1.55
CA LEU A 144 10.28 -5.68 -2.86
C LEU A 144 10.62 -6.90 -3.74
N PRO A 145 9.70 -7.31 -4.63
CA PRO A 145 10.02 -8.22 -5.73
C PRO A 145 11.22 -7.72 -6.56
N ASP A 146 12.20 -8.58 -6.78
CA ASP A 146 13.40 -8.30 -7.57
C ASP A 146 13.50 -9.16 -8.84
N GLY A 147 12.48 -10.00 -9.09
CA GLY A 147 12.41 -10.90 -10.25
C GLY A 147 13.29 -12.15 -10.13
N LYS A 148 13.99 -12.35 -9.01
CA LYS A 148 14.89 -13.48 -8.80
C LYS A 148 14.27 -14.47 -7.82
N TYR A 149 13.50 -15.42 -8.35
CA TYR A 149 12.82 -16.43 -7.55
C TYR A 149 13.57 -17.76 -7.62
N ASN A 150 13.77 -18.41 -6.47
CA ASN A 150 14.30 -19.77 -6.37
C ASN A 150 13.23 -20.68 -5.72
N PRO A 151 12.19 -21.07 -6.47
CA PRO A 151 11.13 -21.91 -5.92
C PRO A 151 11.71 -23.28 -5.53
N GLN A 152 11.39 -23.74 -4.33
CA GLN A 152 11.70 -25.11 -3.93
C GLN A 152 10.89 -26.07 -4.81
N PRO A 153 11.51 -27.09 -5.43
CA PRO A 153 10.76 -28.09 -6.16
C PRO A 153 9.78 -28.78 -5.23
N TRP A 154 8.54 -28.97 -5.70
CA TRP A 154 7.50 -29.66 -4.94
C TRP A 154 7.99 -31.05 -4.54
N LYS A 155 8.09 -31.32 -3.23
CA LYS A 155 8.30 -32.70 -2.76
C LYS A 155 7.03 -33.48 -3.07
N LYS A 156 7.10 -34.44 -4.00
CA LYS A 156 6.05 -35.46 -4.14
C LYS A 156 5.87 -36.08 -2.76
N ILE A 157 4.68 -35.92 -2.19
CA ILE A 157 4.24 -36.75 -1.06
C ILE A 157 4.15 -38.15 -1.66
N VAL A 158 5.12 -39.00 -1.35
CA VAL A 158 5.01 -40.43 -1.63
C VAL A 158 4.05 -40.95 -0.58
N THR A 159 2.81 -41.20 -0.99
CA THR A 159 1.86 -41.99 -0.19
C THR A 159 2.16 -43.45 -0.51
N ASP A 160 2.65 -44.19 0.50
CA ASP A 160 2.73 -45.65 0.48
C ASP A 160 1.34 -46.29 0.49
#